data_AF-A0A7T8GTE6-F1
#
_entry.id   AF-A0A7T8GTE6-F1
#
_cell.length_a   1.000
_cell.length_b   1.000
_cell.length_c   1.000
_cell.angle_alpha   90.00
_cell.angle_beta   90.00
_cell.angle_gamma   90.00
#
_symmetry.space_group_name_H-M   'P 1'
#
loop_
_entity.id
_entity.type
_entity.pdbx_description
1 polymer ?
#
loop_
_entity_poly.entity_id
_entity_poly.type
_entity_poly.pdbx_seq_one_letter_code
_entity_poly.pdbx_strand_id
1 'polypeptide(L)'
;PHNINVAKAAAKRAALISRLAVHLPRGKYLRQLAKGLMIGKISYAAAAVTIPRFDNECKGPNSTHRAVQVAINDAARSIVGFKRRDHIHIGDLLEIADLPSLNEVAAKSVDMETWKCFYSNDGGDGARNPV
;
A
#
# COMPACT_ATOMS: atom_id res chain seq x y z
N PRO A 1 18.60 2.26 -8.40
CA PRO A 1 17.78 2.55 -9.61
C PRO A 1 16.31 2.09 -9.52
N HIS A 2 16.03 0.82 -9.21
CA HIS A 2 14.67 0.26 -9.22
C HIS A 2 13.73 0.89 -8.17
N ASN A 3 14.21 1.07 -6.94
CA ASN A 3 13.44 1.62 -5.82
C ASN A 3 12.90 3.05 -6.07
N ILE A 4 13.66 3.88 -6.79
CA ILE A 4 13.24 5.25 -7.15
C ILE A 4 12.06 5.22 -8.13
N ASN A 5 12.03 4.25 -9.04
CA ASN A 5 10.95 4.10 -10.02
C ASN A 5 9.65 3.68 -9.33
N VAL A 6 9.72 2.82 -8.31
CA VAL A 6 8.57 2.43 -7.48
C VAL A 6 7.96 3.65 -6.79
N ALA A 7 8.79 4.47 -6.13
CA ALA A 7 8.33 5.70 -5.48
C ALA A 7 7.71 6.69 -6.47
N LYS A 8 8.35 6.91 -7.64
CA LYS A 8 7.78 7.77 -8.71
C LYS A 8 6.45 7.24 -9.22
N ALA A 9 6.31 5.92 -9.38
CA ALA A 9 5.07 5.31 -9.84
C ALA A 9 3.95 5.40 -8.80
N ALA A 10 4.27 5.31 -7.50
CA ALA A 10 3.31 5.57 -6.43
C ALA A 10 2.84 7.03 -6.42
N ALA A 11 3.77 7.99 -6.55
CA ALA A 11 3.44 9.41 -6.64
C ALA A 11 2.55 9.75 -7.85
N LYS A 12 2.84 9.17 -9.03
CA LYS A 12 1.99 9.33 -10.22
C LYS A 12 0.56 8.86 -9.98
N ARG A 13 0.37 7.73 -9.29
CA ARG A 13 -0.97 7.20 -8.96
C ARG A 13 -1.69 8.09 -7.97
N ALA A 14 -1.00 8.60 -6.96
CA ALA A 14 -1.58 9.56 -6.02
C ALA A 14 -2.04 10.83 -6.74
N ALA A 15 -1.24 11.36 -7.68
CA ALA A 15 -1.62 12.50 -8.51
C ALA A 15 -2.84 12.21 -9.41
N LEU A 16 -2.95 11.00 -9.98
CA LEU A 16 -4.13 10.58 -10.74
C LEU A 16 -5.38 10.55 -9.85
N ILE A 17 -5.31 9.98 -8.66
CA ILE A 17 -6.42 9.98 -7.69
C ILE A 17 -6.81 11.42 -7.33
N SER A 18 -5.83 12.30 -7.10
CA SER A 18 -6.09 13.71 -6.81
C SER A 18 -6.81 14.43 -7.95
N ARG A 19 -6.49 14.11 -9.21
CA ARG A 19 -7.19 14.69 -10.38
C ARG A 19 -8.60 14.12 -10.51
N LEU A 20 -8.77 12.82 -10.27
CA LEU A 20 -10.10 12.19 -10.27
C LEU A 20 -10.98 12.76 -9.17
N ALA A 21 -10.42 13.14 -8.02
CA ALA A 21 -11.13 13.78 -6.92
C ALA A 21 -11.73 15.16 -7.26
N VAL A 22 -11.32 15.78 -8.37
CA VAL A 22 -11.93 17.02 -8.88
C VAL A 22 -13.22 16.74 -9.65
N HIS A 23 -13.31 15.58 -10.29
CA HIS A 23 -14.42 15.25 -11.19
C HIS A 23 -15.40 14.23 -10.60
N LEU A 24 -14.99 13.45 -9.59
CA LEU A 24 -15.83 12.48 -8.92
C LEU A 24 -16.18 12.96 -7.50
N PRO A 25 -17.39 12.64 -7.00
CA PRO A 25 -17.73 12.83 -5.60
C PRO A 25 -16.74 12.10 -4.69
N ARG A 26 -16.27 12.80 -3.66
CA ARG A 26 -15.44 12.21 -2.61
C ARG A 26 -16.25 11.16 -1.87
N GLY A 27 -15.65 10.00 -1.61
CA GLY A 27 -16.31 8.89 -0.94
C GLY A 27 -16.06 7.54 -1.62
N LYS A 28 -17.11 6.72 -1.70
CA LYS A 28 -17.01 5.29 -2.04
C LYS A 28 -16.31 5.00 -3.37
N TYR A 29 -16.67 5.70 -4.45
CA TYR A 29 -16.12 5.44 -5.78
C TYR A 29 -14.64 5.79 -5.88
N LEU A 30 -14.26 6.98 -5.40
CA LEU A 30 -12.86 7.41 -5.39
C LEU A 30 -12.00 6.51 -4.51
N ARG A 31 -12.54 6.05 -3.38
CA ARG A 31 -11.89 5.07 -2.50
C ARG A 31 -11.69 3.72 -3.21
N GLN A 32 -12.70 3.22 -3.91
CA GLN A 32 -12.59 1.97 -4.68
C GLN A 32 -11.52 2.08 -5.78
N LEU A 33 -11.48 3.21 -6.49
CA LEU A 33 -10.44 3.48 -7.47
C LEU A 33 -9.05 3.53 -6.82
N ALA A 34 -8.90 4.18 -5.67
CA ALA A 34 -7.63 4.21 -4.95
C ALA A 34 -7.18 2.81 -4.49
N LYS A 35 -8.09 1.99 -3.96
CA LYS A 35 -7.81 0.60 -3.60
C LYS A 35 -7.33 -0.21 -4.82
N GLY A 36 -8.01 -0.11 -5.96
CA GLY A 36 -7.63 -0.86 -7.16
C GLY A 36 -6.34 -0.36 -7.84
N LEU A 37 -6.26 0.94 -8.15
CA LEU A 37 -5.19 1.53 -8.95
C LEU A 37 -3.88 1.68 -8.16
N MET A 38 -3.97 2.00 -6.88
CA MET A 38 -2.81 2.26 -6.03
C MET A 38 -2.48 1.05 -5.16
N ILE A 39 -3.38 0.65 -4.26
CA ILE A 39 -3.09 -0.44 -3.32
C ILE A 39 -2.87 -1.76 -4.08
N GLY A 40 -3.76 -2.13 -5.01
CA GLY A 40 -3.61 -3.37 -5.79
C GLY A 40 -2.27 -3.48 -6.54
N LYS A 41 -1.74 -2.37 -7.07
CA LYS A 41 -0.42 -2.36 -7.73
C LYS A 41 0.74 -2.40 -6.73
N ILE A 42 0.61 -1.76 -5.57
CA ILE A 42 1.63 -1.80 -4.52
C ILE A 42 1.67 -3.21 -3.91
N SER A 43 0.52 -3.80 -3.58
CA SER A 43 0.40 -5.12 -2.98
C SER A 43 1.07 -6.22 -3.80
N TYR A 44 0.92 -6.18 -5.13
CA TYR A 44 1.54 -7.18 -6.02
C TYR A 44 3.08 -7.22 -5.90
N ALA A 45 3.71 -6.05 -5.69
CA ALA A 45 5.16 -5.96 -5.56
C ALA A 45 5.63 -5.93 -4.09
N ALA A 46 4.71 -5.79 -3.14
CA ALA A 46 5.05 -5.54 -1.74
C ALA A 46 5.78 -6.73 -1.10
N ALA A 47 5.34 -7.96 -1.34
CA ALA A 47 5.97 -9.16 -0.77
C ALA A 47 7.43 -9.33 -1.21
N ALA A 48 7.78 -8.87 -2.42
CA ALA A 48 9.13 -9.00 -2.96
C ALA A 48 10.07 -7.83 -2.58
N VAL A 49 9.52 -6.65 -2.27
CA VAL A 49 10.30 -5.40 -2.16
C VAL A 49 10.32 -4.85 -0.73
N THR A 50 9.37 -5.24 0.11
CA THR A 50 9.21 -4.71 1.47
C THR A 50 9.13 -5.81 2.51
N ILE A 51 9.87 -5.63 3.60
CA ILE A 51 9.80 -6.50 4.77
C ILE A 51 8.83 -5.86 5.76
N PRO A 52 7.77 -6.56 6.19
CA PRO A 52 6.84 -6.05 7.19
C PRO A 52 7.58 -5.84 8.52
N ARG A 53 7.26 -4.75 9.21
CA ARG A 53 7.85 -4.38 10.50
C ARG A 53 6.81 -4.56 11.59
N PHE A 54 7.19 -5.29 12.63
CA PHE A 54 6.33 -5.58 13.78
C PHE A 54 6.80 -4.86 15.05
N ASP A 55 8.12 -4.66 15.19
CA ASP A 55 8.71 -4.01 16.36
C ASP A 55 9.26 -2.60 16.06
N ASN A 56 9.28 -1.77 17.10
CA ASN A 56 9.89 -0.43 17.07
C ASN A 56 11.43 -0.46 16.96
N GLU A 57 12.05 -1.62 17.23
CA GLU A 57 13.50 -1.81 17.13
C GLU A 57 13.97 -2.12 15.70
N CYS A 58 13.03 -2.43 14.80
CA CYS A 58 13.34 -2.62 13.39
C CYS A 58 13.94 -1.34 12.79
N LYS A 59 14.99 -1.47 11.98
CA LYS A 59 15.59 -0.34 11.23
C LYS A 59 14.48 0.52 10.62
N GLY A 60 14.56 1.83 10.86
CA GLY A 60 13.58 2.81 10.40
C GLY A 60 13.31 2.69 8.89
N PRO A 61 12.14 3.16 8.41
CA PRO A 61 11.74 2.95 7.03
C PRO A 61 12.78 3.56 6.09
N ASN A 62 13.21 2.80 5.09
CA ASN A 62 14.11 3.31 4.07
C ASN A 62 13.45 4.48 3.31
N SER A 63 14.26 5.28 2.61
CA SER A 63 13.79 6.47 1.90
C SER A 63 12.68 6.17 0.89
N THR A 64 12.69 4.99 0.28
CA THR A 64 11.69 4.56 -0.69
C THR A 64 10.37 4.20 -0.03
N HIS A 65 10.39 3.43 1.07
CA HIS A 65 9.23 3.12 1.87
C HIS A 65 8.55 4.41 2.36
N ARG A 66 9.35 5.36 2.84
CA ARG A 66 8.83 6.68 3.25
C ARG A 66 8.17 7.41 2.08
N ALA A 67 8.79 7.42 0.90
CA ALA A 67 8.23 8.08 -0.28
C ALA A 67 6.91 7.44 -0.74
N VAL A 68 6.82 6.11 -0.73
CA VAL A 68 5.59 5.39 -1.09
C VAL A 68 4.49 5.63 -0.05
N GLN A 69 4.81 5.61 1.24
CA GLN A 69 3.85 5.95 2.29
C GLN A 69 3.33 7.39 2.16
N VAL A 70 4.20 8.35 1.82
CA VAL A 70 3.77 9.73 1.56
C VAL A 70 2.80 9.79 0.39
N ALA A 71 3.05 9.05 -0.70
CA ALA A 71 2.12 8.98 -1.83
C ALA A 71 0.75 8.39 -1.44
N ILE A 72 0.73 7.33 -0.60
CA ILE A 72 -0.51 6.76 -0.05
C ILE A 72 -1.25 7.82 0.78
N ASN A 73 -0.54 8.55 1.65
CA ASN A 73 -1.13 9.59 2.50
C ASN A 73 -1.68 10.77 1.68
N ASP A 74 -1.01 11.14 0.59
CA ASP A 74 -1.50 12.20 -0.32
C ASP A 74 -2.77 11.75 -1.05
N ALA A 75 -2.84 10.50 -1.50
CA ALA A 75 -4.06 9.94 -2.06
C ALA A 75 -5.21 9.87 -1.03
N ALA A 76 -4.93 9.46 0.21
CA ALA A 76 -5.89 9.47 1.31
C ALA A 76 -6.47 10.87 1.56
N ARG A 77 -5.61 11.90 1.56
CA ARG A 77 -6.04 13.31 1.64
C ARG A 77 -6.93 13.72 0.49
N SER A 78 -6.64 13.30 -0.74
CA SER A 78 -7.53 13.57 -1.88
C SER A 78 -8.89 12.91 -1.74
N ILE A 79 -8.95 11.70 -1.16
CA ILE A 79 -10.21 10.97 -0.94
C ILE A 79 -11.08 11.65 0.11
N VAL A 80 -10.49 12.00 1.25
CA VAL A 80 -11.25 12.57 2.39
C VAL A 80 -11.45 14.07 2.24
N GLY A 81 -10.57 14.76 1.51
CA GLY A 81 -10.63 16.21 1.29
C GLY A 81 -9.82 17.04 2.29
N PHE A 82 -9.03 16.40 3.16
CA PHE A 82 -8.18 17.08 4.12
C PHE A 82 -6.91 17.65 3.50
N LYS A 83 -6.45 18.78 4.02
CA LYS A 83 -5.20 19.44 3.65
C LYS A 83 -4.10 19.08 4.65
N ARG A 84 -2.84 19.32 4.26
CA ARG A 84 -1.69 19.10 5.16
C ARG A 84 -1.73 19.99 6.41
N ARG A 85 -2.29 21.20 6.27
CA ARG A 85 -2.48 22.16 7.37
C ARG A 85 -3.51 21.74 8.41
N ASP A 86 -4.30 20.71 8.14
CA ASP A 86 -5.33 20.24 9.07
C ASP A 86 -4.71 19.36 10.18
N HIS A 87 -3.40 19.06 10.09
CA HIS A 87 -2.59 18.37 11.10
C HIS A 87 -3.16 17.04 11.62
N ILE A 88 -3.96 16.37 10.79
CA ILE A 88 -4.59 15.09 11.14
C ILE A 88 -3.52 14.00 11.24
N HIS A 89 -3.64 13.20 12.30
CA HIS A 89 -2.80 12.05 12.54
C HIS A 89 -2.91 11.03 11.38
N ILE A 90 -1.80 10.41 10.99
CA ILE A 90 -1.76 9.58 9.77
C ILE A 90 -2.62 8.33 9.93
N GLY A 91 -2.68 7.73 11.13
CA GLY A 91 -3.54 6.57 11.39
C GLY A 91 -5.00 6.89 11.10
N ASP A 92 -5.50 7.97 11.71
CA ASP A 92 -6.89 8.44 11.59
C ASP A 92 -7.21 8.82 10.14
N LEU A 93 -6.27 9.48 9.45
CA LEU A 93 -6.43 9.81 8.03
C LEU A 93 -6.62 8.55 7.17
N LEU A 94 -5.82 7.51 7.41
CA LEU A 94 -5.90 6.25 6.68
C LEU A 94 -7.18 5.47 7.01
N GLU A 95 -7.60 5.50 8.26
CA GLU A 95 -8.85 4.89 8.72
C GLU A 95 -10.08 5.55 8.07
N ILE A 96 -10.16 6.88 8.09
CA ILE A 96 -11.26 7.63 7.45
C ILE A 96 -11.23 7.45 5.93
N ALA A 97 -10.04 7.38 5.33
CA ALA A 97 -9.88 7.08 3.91
C ALA A 97 -10.18 5.61 3.57
N ASP A 98 -10.23 4.73 4.57
CA ASP A 98 -10.28 3.27 4.47
C ASP A 98 -9.23 2.77 3.45
N LEU A 99 -7.98 3.17 3.72
CA LEU A 99 -6.78 2.74 3.02
C LEU A 99 -5.76 2.17 4.01
N PRO A 100 -5.08 1.07 3.68
CA PRO A 100 -4.06 0.50 4.55
C PRO A 100 -2.75 1.31 4.50
N SER A 101 -1.95 1.22 5.56
CA SER A 101 -0.56 1.67 5.53
C SER A 101 0.29 0.77 4.61
N LEU A 102 1.45 1.25 4.15
CA LEU A 102 2.37 0.43 3.35
C LEU A 102 2.84 -0.80 4.14
N ASN A 103 3.01 -0.66 5.46
CA ASN A 103 3.42 -1.77 6.33
C ASN A 103 2.32 -2.84 6.42
N GLU A 104 1.06 -2.44 6.56
CA GLU A 104 -0.08 -3.38 6.52
C GLU A 104 -0.20 -4.07 5.16
N VAL A 105 0.05 -3.33 4.06
CA VAL A 105 0.08 -3.93 2.72
C VAL A 105 1.20 -4.97 2.61
N ALA A 106 2.38 -4.66 3.13
CA ALA A 106 3.51 -5.58 3.15
C ALA A 106 3.18 -6.84 3.94
N ALA A 107 2.67 -6.71 5.17
CA ALA A 107 2.28 -7.84 6.01
C ALA A 107 1.24 -8.72 5.30
N LYS A 108 0.12 -8.13 4.84
CA LYS A 108 -0.92 -8.87 4.11
C LYS A 108 -0.39 -9.56 2.85
N SER A 109 0.54 -8.93 2.13
CA SER A 109 1.12 -9.54 0.94
C SER A 109 2.01 -10.73 1.27
N VAL A 110 2.84 -10.63 2.31
CA VAL A 110 3.70 -11.72 2.77
C VAL A 110 2.85 -12.88 3.31
N ASP A 111 1.83 -12.59 4.11
CA ASP A 111 0.90 -13.60 4.63
C ASP A 111 0.22 -14.35 3.48
N MET A 112 -0.26 -13.62 2.46
CA MET A 112 -0.91 -14.22 1.30
C MET A 112 0.04 -15.08 0.46
N GLU A 113 1.27 -14.64 0.22
CA GLU A 113 2.26 -15.47 -0.50
C GLU A 113 2.67 -16.69 0.33
N THR A 114 2.83 -16.54 1.65
CA THR A 114 3.13 -17.66 2.57
C THR A 114 2.01 -18.69 2.55
N TRP A 115 0.75 -18.24 2.61
CA TRP A 115 -0.42 -19.11 2.48
C TRP A 115 -0.41 -19.85 1.13
N LYS A 116 -0.16 -19.15 0.02
CA LYS A 116 -0.05 -19.80 -1.30
C LYS A 116 1.04 -20.85 -1.32
N CYS A 117 2.23 -20.55 -0.80
CA CYS A 117 3.33 -21.51 -0.75
C CYS A 117 2.99 -22.74 0.11
N PHE A 118 2.26 -22.57 1.21
CA PHE A 118 1.83 -23.69 2.05
C PHE A 118 0.79 -24.59 1.37
N TYR A 119 -0.14 -23.99 0.62
CA TYR A 119 -1.19 -24.71 -0.10
C TYR A 119 -0.82 -25.06 -1.56
N SER A 120 0.37 -24.71 -2.01
CA SER A 120 0.80 -25.01 -3.37
C SER A 120 1.09 -26.50 -3.50
N ASN A 121 0.49 -27.13 -4.51
CA ASN A 121 0.72 -28.54 -4.87
C ASN A 121 1.70 -28.65 -6.06
N ASP A 122 2.49 -27.60 -6.30
CA ASP A 122 3.50 -27.53 -7.37
C ASP A 122 4.83 -28.21 -7.00
N GLY A 123 4.99 -28.64 -5.75
CA GLY A 123 5.99 -29.64 -5.37
C GLY A 123 5.68 -30.97 -6.05
N GLY A 124 6.67 -31.59 -6.70
CA GLY A 124 6.52 -32.90 -7.33
C GLY A 124 5.80 -33.89 -6.41
N ASP A 125 4.83 -34.62 -6.98
CA ASP A 125 3.96 -35.61 -6.32
C ASP A 125 2.84 -35.07 -5.41
N GLY A 126 2.52 -33.76 -5.47
CA GLY A 126 1.37 -33.21 -4.73
C GLY A 126 1.55 -33.24 -3.21
N ALA A 127 2.80 -33.40 -2.76
CA ALA A 127 3.16 -33.24 -1.36
C ALA A 127 3.04 -31.74 -1.00
N ARG A 128 2.25 -31.45 0.05
CA ARG A 128 2.26 -30.11 0.67
C ARG A 128 3.69 -29.76 1.06
N ASN A 129 4.11 -28.54 0.80
CA ASN A 129 5.44 -28.07 1.17
C ASN A 129 5.66 -28.26 2.68
N PRO A 130 6.59 -29.13 3.13
CA PRO A 130 6.85 -29.33 4.54
C PRO A 130 7.55 -28.06 5.06
N VAL A 131 6.85 -27.32 5.91
CA VAL A 131 7.43 -26.21 6.69
C VAL A 131 8.50 -26.70 7.64
#